data_AF-A0A672TUX2-F1
#
_entry.id   AF-A0A672TUX2-F1
#
_cell.length_a   1.000
_cell.length_b   1.000
_cell.length_c   1.000
_cell.angle_alpha   90.00
_cell.angle_beta   90.00
_cell.angle_gamma   90.00
#
_symmetry.space_group_name_H-M   'P 1'
#
loop_
_entity.id
_entity.type
_entity.pdbx_description
1 polymer ?
#
loop_
_entity_poly.entity_id
_entity_poly.type
_entity_poly.pdbx_seq_one_letter_code
_entity_poly.pdbx_strand_id
1 'polypeptide(L)'
;LTKKLESNERERQRMHKLNNAFQALREVIPHVRAENKLSKIETLTLAKNYIKSLTSIILNMSNGHFPLQPKHLQLANTVILSPSGMLHVST
;
A
#
# COMPACT_ATOMS: atom_id res chain seq x y z
N LEU A 1 -44.73 2.56 7.39
CA LEU A 1 -43.90 1.82 6.41
C LEU A 1 -42.93 2.75 5.68
N THR A 2 -43.38 3.92 5.23
CA THR A 2 -42.60 4.99 4.57
C THR A 2 -41.32 5.39 5.32
N LYS A 3 -41.41 5.69 6.62
CA LYS A 3 -40.23 6.08 7.44
C LYS A 3 -39.14 4.99 7.53
N LYS A 4 -39.52 3.71 7.54
CA LYS A 4 -38.55 2.59 7.57
C LYS A 4 -37.84 2.47 6.22
N LEU A 5 -38.57 2.65 5.12
CA LEU A 5 -37.99 2.63 3.77
C LEU A 5 -37.01 3.78 3.55
N GLU A 6 -37.38 5.00 3.96
CA GLU A 6 -36.48 6.18 3.92
C GLU A 6 -35.22 5.99 4.78
N SER A 7 -35.37 5.40 5.96
CA SER A 7 -34.23 5.10 6.83
C SER A 7 -33.28 4.08 6.19
N ASN A 8 -33.82 3.02 5.58
CA ASN A 8 -33.02 1.99 4.92
C ASN A 8 -32.27 2.56 3.71
N GLU A 9 -32.91 3.44 2.94
CA GLU A 9 -32.28 4.07 1.79
C GLU A 9 -31.14 5.01 2.20
N ARG A 10 -31.33 5.80 3.27
CA ARG A 10 -30.24 6.62 3.83
C ARG A 10 -29.05 5.78 4.27
N GLU A 11 -29.29 4.66 4.94
CA GLU A 11 -28.19 3.79 5.37
C GLU A 11 -27.48 3.13 4.18
N ARG A 12 -28.22 2.75 3.14
CA ARG A 12 -27.65 2.26 1.88
C ARG A 12 -26.73 3.30 1.24
N GLN A 13 -27.17 4.55 1.15
CA GLN A 13 -26.36 5.65 0.63
C GLN A 13 -25.10 5.92 1.48
N ARG A 14 -25.23 5.84 2.81
CA ARG A 14 -24.07 5.94 3.73
C ARG A 14 -23.05 4.84 3.45
N MET A 15 -23.51 3.60 3.25
CA MET A 15 -22.66 2.46 2.91
C MET A 15 -22.03 2.58 1.52
N HIS A 16 -22.75 3.10 0.52
CA HIS A 16 -22.15 3.39 -0.78
C HIS A 16 -21.01 4.41 -0.66
N LYS A 17 -21.21 5.52 0.06
CA LYS A 17 -20.16 6.52 0.29
C LYS A 17 -18.93 5.90 0.97
N LEU A 18 -19.13 5.08 2.01
CA LEU A 18 -18.04 4.41 2.71
C LEU A 18 -17.28 3.44 1.80
N ASN A 19 -17.99 2.64 1.02
CA ASN A 19 -17.39 1.65 0.13
C ASN A 19 -16.60 2.33 -1.01
N ASN A 20 -17.09 3.45 -1.52
CA ASN A 20 -16.38 4.25 -2.52
C ASN A 20 -15.08 4.83 -1.96
N ALA A 21 -15.10 5.36 -0.73
CA ALA A 21 -13.88 5.83 -0.07
C ALA A 21 -12.86 4.69 0.15
N PHE A 22 -13.33 3.51 0.53
CA PHE A 22 -12.49 2.31 0.65
C PHE A 22 -11.92 1.86 -0.70
N GLN A 23 -12.66 2.04 -1.80
CA GLN A 23 -12.18 1.72 -3.15
C GLN A 23 -11.08 2.70 -3.58
N ALA A 24 -11.31 4.01 -3.42
CA ALA A 24 -10.30 5.04 -3.69
C ALA A 24 -9.01 4.81 -2.86
N LEU A 25 -9.14 4.37 -1.61
CA LEU A 25 -7.98 4.02 -0.79
C LEU A 25 -7.19 2.84 -1.35
N ARG A 26 -7.84 1.83 -1.95
CA ARG A 26 -7.13 0.69 -2.56
C ARG A 26 -6.35 1.10 -3.80
N GLU A 27 -6.87 2.03 -4.57
CA GLU A 27 -6.26 2.51 -5.82
C GLU A 27 -4.92 3.23 -5.60
N VAL A 28 -4.70 3.79 -4.40
CA VAL A 28 -3.44 4.47 -4.05
C VAL A 28 -2.43 3.57 -3.33
N ILE A 29 -2.79 2.33 -2.97
CA ILE A 29 -1.87 1.39 -2.32
C ILE A 29 -1.03 0.70 -3.41
N PRO A 30 0.31 0.77 -3.34
CA PRO A 30 1.18 0.19 -4.35
C PRO A 30 1.09 -1.35 -4.37
N HIS A 31 1.34 -1.94 -5.54
CA HIS A 31 1.44 -3.39 -5.78
C HIS A 31 0.16 -4.21 -5.48
N VAL A 32 -0.98 -3.57 -5.27
CA VAL A 32 -2.27 -4.24 -5.25
C VAL A 32 -2.71 -4.46 -6.69
N ARG A 33 -2.66 -5.71 -7.16
CA ARG A 33 -3.19 -6.05 -8.48
C ARG A 33 -4.68 -5.70 -8.53
N ALA A 34 -5.12 -5.07 -9.62
CA ALA A 34 -6.53 -4.70 -9.82
C ALA A 34 -7.50 -5.89 -9.67
N GLU A 35 -7.00 -7.09 -9.91
CA GLU A 35 -7.75 -8.36 -9.83
C GLU A 35 -8.04 -8.81 -8.39
N ASN A 36 -7.24 -8.39 -7.38
CA ASN A 36 -7.34 -8.88 -6.01
C ASN A 36 -7.81 -7.78 -5.06
N LYS A 37 -9.12 -7.70 -4.83
CA LYS A 37 -9.72 -6.75 -3.90
C LYS A 37 -9.33 -7.07 -2.45
N LEU A 38 -8.49 -6.23 -1.86
CA LEU A 38 -8.12 -6.29 -0.44
C LEU A 38 -9.35 -6.22 0.47
N SER A 39 -9.34 -6.98 1.57
CA SER A 39 -10.30 -6.80 2.66
C SER A 39 -10.15 -5.42 3.31
N LYS A 40 -11.14 -4.99 4.11
CA LYS A 40 -11.09 -3.69 4.80
C LYS A 40 -9.87 -3.61 5.74
N ILE A 41 -9.57 -4.68 6.47
CA ILE A 41 -8.44 -4.70 7.41
C ILE A 41 -7.09 -4.67 6.69
N GLU A 42 -6.95 -5.42 5.61
CA GLU A 42 -5.73 -5.40 4.78
C GLU A 42 -5.52 -4.02 4.16
N THR A 43 -6.58 -3.42 3.62
CA THR A 43 -6.53 -2.06 3.05
C THR A 43 -6.01 -1.05 4.07
N LEU A 44 -6.56 -1.06 5.29
CA LEU A 44 -6.12 -0.14 6.35
C LEU A 44 -4.69 -0.43 6.82
N THR A 45 -4.31 -1.70 6.94
CA THR A 45 -2.97 -2.11 7.35
C THR A 45 -1.92 -1.68 6.33
N LEU A 46 -2.16 -1.93 5.04
CA LEU A 46 -1.26 -1.57 3.97
C LEU A 46 -1.17 -0.04 3.79
N ALA A 47 -2.30 0.68 3.86
CA ALA A 47 -2.28 2.14 3.81
C ALA A 47 -1.42 2.77 4.93
N LYS A 48 -1.58 2.28 6.17
CA LYS A 48 -0.76 2.71 7.31
C LYS A 48 0.73 2.46 7.07
N ASN A 49 1.08 1.27 6.57
CA ASN A 49 2.47 0.92 6.29
C ASN A 49 3.04 1.75 5.15
N TYR A 50 2.24 2.02 4.11
CA TYR A 50 2.66 2.83 2.98
C TYR A 50 2.98 4.27 3.39
N ILE A 51 2.12 4.90 4.20
CA ILE A 51 2.39 6.23 4.77
C ILE A 51 3.72 6.21 5.53
N LYS A 52 3.94 5.22 6.41
CA LYS A 52 5.20 5.10 7.16
C LYS A 52 6.42 4.99 6.23
N SER A 53 6.34 4.15 5.20
CA SER A 53 7.42 3.97 4.23
C SER A 53 7.73 5.26 3.50
N LEU A 54 6.73 5.98 2.99
CA LEU A 54 6.92 7.26 2.31
C LEU A 54 7.54 8.31 3.25
N THR A 55 7.07 8.40 4.49
CA THR A 55 7.63 9.30 5.50
C THR A 55 9.10 8.98 5.77
N SER A 56 9.45 7.70 5.97
CA SER A 56 10.84 7.29 6.13
C SER A 56 11.69 7.62 4.90
N ILE A 57 11.14 7.46 3.69
CA ILE A 57 11.85 7.79 2.45
C ILE A 57 12.21 9.27 2.42
N ILE A 58 11.23 10.14 2.68
CA ILE A 58 11.41 11.60 2.66
C ILE A 58 12.44 12.06 3.71
N LEU A 59 12.35 11.54 4.94
CA LEU A 59 13.28 11.89 6.02
C LEU A 59 14.70 11.41 5.75
N ASN A 60 14.86 10.23 5.15
CA ASN A 60 16.18 9.72 4.81
C ASN A 60 16.80 10.54 3.68
N MET A 61 16.00 10.92 2.66
CA MET A 61 16.43 11.82 1.59
C MET A 61 16.86 13.20 2.11
N SER A 62 16.17 13.78 3.09
CA SER A 62 16.58 15.06 3.69
C SER A 62 17.90 14.98 4.45
N ASN A 63 18.24 13.79 4.94
CA ASN A 63 19.45 13.55 5.73
C ASN A 63 20.63 13.07 4.86
N GLY A 64 20.52 13.12 3.53
CA GLY A 64 21.54 12.65 2.60
C GLY A 64 21.71 11.13 2.57
N HIS A 65 20.80 10.37 3.18
CA HIS A 65 20.84 8.91 3.23
C HIS A 65 19.79 8.33 2.30
N PHE A 66 20.18 7.73 1.17
CA PHE A 66 19.21 7.14 0.26
C PHE A 66 18.66 5.83 0.86
N PRO A 67 17.34 5.70 1.09
CA PRO A 67 16.78 4.48 1.65
C PRO A 67 16.83 3.37 0.59
N LEU A 68 17.55 2.30 0.90
CA LEU A 68 17.43 1.03 0.22
C LEU A 68 15.97 0.55 0.36
N GLN A 69 15.29 0.32 -0.77
CA GLN A 69 13.89 -0.09 -0.87
C GLN A 69 13.53 -1.21 0.12
N PRO A 70 12.32 -1.23 0.71
CA PRO A 70 11.86 -2.35 1.52
C PRO A 70 11.71 -3.59 0.64
N LYS A 71 12.75 -4.42 0.70
CA LYS A 71 12.80 -5.79 0.21
C LYS A 71 11.81 -6.66 0.98
N HIS A 72 10.55 -6.69 0.56
CA HIS A 72 9.72 -7.86 0.79
C HIS A 72 8.62 -7.99 -0.28
N LEU A 73 8.66 -9.14 -0.97
CA LEU A 73 7.79 -9.64 -2.05
C LEU A 73 8.09 -9.17 -3.48
N GLN A 74 9.27 -9.49 -4.01
CA GLN A 74 9.38 -10.29 -5.25
C GLN A 74 10.79 -10.90 -5.38
N LEU A 75 10.80 -12.13 -5.86
CA LEU A 75 11.89 -13.08 -6.05
C LEU A 75 13.06 -12.59 -6.95
N ALA A 76 14.28 -13.02 -6.57
CA ALA A 76 15.50 -13.15 -7.37
C ALA A 76 16.34 -11.91 -7.76
N ASN A 77 17.63 -12.02 -7.45
CA ASN A 77 18.80 -11.42 -8.11
C ASN A 77 19.02 -9.91 -7.91
N THR A 78 19.54 -9.52 -6.74
CA THR A 78 20.23 -8.23 -6.59
C THR A 78 21.74 -8.47 -6.58
N VAL A 79 22.40 -8.08 -7.67
CA VAL A 79 23.86 -7.91 -7.71
C VAL A 79 24.22 -6.81 -6.70
N ILE A 80 24.88 -7.17 -5.62
CA ILE A 80 25.46 -6.19 -4.70
C ILE A 80 26.85 -5.83 -5.24
N LEU A 81 26.99 -4.62 -5.77
CA LEU A 81 28.29 -4.04 -6.08
C LEU A 81 29.03 -3.77 -4.76
N SER A 82 30.07 -4.56 -4.48
CA SER A 82 31.05 -4.26 -3.43
C SER A 82 32.09 -3.26 -3.96
N PRO A 83 32.62 -2.32 -3.14
CA PRO A 83 33.59 -1.30 -3.57
C PRO A 83 34.89 -1.86 -4.19
N SER A 84 35.16 -3.16 -4.04
CA SER A 84 36.38 -3.80 -4.52
C SER A 84 36.24 -4.51 -5.88
N GLY A 85 35.14 -4.32 -6.62
CA GLY A 85 35.04 -4.72 -8.04
C GLY A 85 35.02 -6.23 -8.34
N MET A 86 34.73 -7.10 -7.37
CA MET A 86 34.59 -8.55 -7.60
C MET A 86 33.10 -8.96 -7.61
N LEU A 87 32.64 -9.45 -8.76
CA LEU A 87 31.32 -10.06 -8.92
C LEU A 87 31.39 -11.51 -8.43
N HIS A 88 30.71 -11.85 -7.33
CA HIS A 88 30.50 -13.23 -6.94
C HIS A 88 29.02 -13.58 -7.09
N VAL A 89 28.72 -14.48 -8.02
CA VAL A 89 27.41 -15.15 -8.14
C VAL A 89 27.44 -16.34 -7.19
N SER A 90 26.58 -16.33 -6.18
CA SER A 90 26.28 -17.55 -5.43
C SER A 90 24.90 -18.06 -5.89
N THR A 91 24.90 -19.33 -6.30
CA THR A 91 23.74 -20.14 -6.69
C THR A 91 22.65 -20.13 -5.61
#